data_AF-A0A1A8XL66-F1
#
_entry.id   AF-A0A1A8XL66-F1
#
_cell.length_a   1.000
_cell.length_b   1.000
_cell.length_c   1.000
_cell.angle_alpha   90.00
_cell.angle_beta   90.00
_cell.angle_gamma   90.00
#
_symmetry.space_group_name_H-M   'P 1'
#
loop_
_entity.id
_entity.type
_entity.pdbx_description
1 polymer ?
#
loop_
_entity_poly.entity_id
_entity_poly.type
_entity_poly.pdbx_seq_one_letter_code
_entity_poly.pdbx_strand_id
1 'polypeptide(L)'
;MSETLQMEVGGVDTETLKELLRRVQDIDNSYRAVAEKMGQLYMFADENKVTSMTGRLDKPMRNASENEQTFAAILEELRMIANQRH
;
A
#
# COMPACT_ATOMS: atom_id res chain seq x y z
N MET A 1 3.98 -14.60 6.61
CA MET A 1 4.02 -13.32 7.36
C MET A 1 2.86 -13.18 8.35
N SER A 2 1.70 -13.84 8.15
CA SER A 2 0.49 -13.60 8.96
C SER A 2 0.59 -13.99 10.45
N GLU A 3 1.27 -15.08 10.82
CA GLU A 3 1.29 -15.54 12.23
C GLU A 3 2.10 -14.63 13.15
N THR A 4 3.23 -14.09 12.66
CA THR A 4 4.08 -13.18 13.44
C THR A 4 3.36 -11.87 13.73
N LEU A 5 2.73 -11.27 12.71
CA LEU A 5 1.99 -10.02 12.85
C LEU A 5 0.81 -10.17 13.81
N GLN A 6 0.10 -11.30 13.73
CA GLN A 6 -1.04 -11.60 14.60
C GLN A 6 -0.62 -11.78 16.06
N MET A 7 0.53 -12.39 16.36
CA MET A 7 1.05 -12.48 17.73
C MET A 7 1.49 -11.12 18.29
N GLU A 8 2.24 -10.33 17.51
CA GLU A 8 2.76 -9.03 17.95
C GLU A 8 1.64 -8.02 18.17
N VAL A 9 0.74 -7.90 17.19
CA VAL A 9 -0.40 -6.98 17.26
C VAL A 9 -1.48 -7.53 18.19
N GLY A 10 -1.62 -8.85 18.31
CA GLY A 10 -2.53 -9.51 19.24
C GLY A 10 -2.24 -9.24 20.71
N GLY A 11 -1.04 -8.77 21.07
CA GLY A 11 -0.67 -8.36 22.42
C GLY A 11 -0.80 -6.86 22.73
N VAL A 12 -0.99 -5.99 21.72
CA VAL A 12 -1.08 -4.53 21.96
C VAL A 12 -2.46 -4.11 22.47
N ASP A 13 -2.56 -3.00 23.19
CA ASP A 13 -3.86 -2.45 23.61
C ASP A 13 -4.69 -1.92 22.42
N THR A 14 -5.98 -1.72 22.66
CA THR A 14 -6.95 -1.31 21.62
C THR A 14 -6.66 0.06 21.02
N GLU A 15 -6.15 1.03 21.80
CA GLU A 15 -5.86 2.36 21.27
C GLU A 15 -4.62 2.35 20.38
N THR A 16 -3.59 1.58 20.75
CA THR A 16 -2.44 1.34 19.88
C THR A 16 -2.85 0.68 18.57
N LEU A 17 -3.73 -0.33 18.60
CA LEU A 17 -4.22 -0.99 17.38
C LEU A 17 -5.02 -0.03 16.48
N LYS A 18 -5.89 0.81 17.06
CA LYS A 18 -6.65 1.82 16.30
C LYS A 18 -5.71 2.80 15.60
N GLU A 19 -4.66 3.27 16.28
CA GLU A 19 -3.71 4.20 15.69
C GLU A 19 -2.86 3.56 14.59
N LEU A 20 -2.46 2.29 14.75
CA LEU A 20 -1.81 1.52 13.69
C LEU A 20 -2.71 1.40 12.45
N LEU A 21 -3.97 1.02 12.64
CA LEU A 21 -4.96 0.95 11.56
C LEU A 21 -5.11 2.28 10.83
N ARG A 22 -5.25 3.38 11.58
CA ARG A 22 -5.39 4.72 11.01
C ARG A 22 -4.17 5.10 10.16
N ARG A 23 -2.95 4.89 10.68
CA ARG A 23 -1.71 5.22 9.98
C ARG A 23 -1.49 4.36 8.74
N VAL A 24 -1.72 3.05 8.83
CA VAL A 24 -1.59 2.15 7.68
C VAL A 24 -2.63 2.51 6.61
N GLN A 25 -3.85 2.87 7.00
CA GLN A 25 -4.87 3.36 6.08
C GLN A 25 -4.45 4.64 5.35
N ASP A 26 -3.86 5.61 6.06
CA ASP A 26 -3.34 6.85 5.46
C ASP A 26 -2.22 6.55 4.43
N ILE A 27 -1.36 5.59 4.74
CA ILE A 27 -0.26 5.16 3.87
C ILE A 27 -0.80 4.40 2.64
N ASP A 28 -1.73 3.45 2.82
CA ASP A 28 -2.42 2.73 1.74
C ASP A 28 -3.05 3.72 0.73
N ASN A 29 -3.80 4.69 1.24
CA ASN A 29 -4.41 5.74 0.41
C ASN A 29 -3.36 6.55 -0.37
N SER A 30 -2.23 6.85 0.27
CA SER A 30 -1.14 7.61 -0.36
C SER A 30 -0.47 6.80 -1.49
N TYR A 31 -0.18 5.52 -1.27
CA TYR A 31 0.42 4.67 -2.31
C TYR A 31 -0.54 4.38 -3.46
N ARG A 32 -1.84 4.21 -3.19
CA ARG A 32 -2.86 4.12 -4.25
C ARG A 32 -2.86 5.35 -5.14
N ALA A 33 -2.84 6.55 -4.54
CA ALA A 33 -2.77 7.80 -5.29
C ALA A 33 -1.46 7.94 -6.10
N VAL A 34 -0.33 7.46 -5.57
CA VAL A 34 0.95 7.43 -6.30
C VAL A 34 0.89 6.46 -7.47
N ALA A 35 0.39 5.24 -7.28
CA ALA A 35 0.26 4.23 -8.33
C ALA A 35 -0.63 4.74 -9.48
N GLU A 36 -1.77 5.35 -9.16
CA GLU A 36 -2.67 5.94 -10.15
C GLU A 36 -1.97 7.04 -10.96
N LYS A 37 -1.34 8.02 -10.28
CA LYS A 37 -0.63 9.12 -10.95
C LYS A 37 0.56 8.63 -11.79
N MET A 38 1.26 7.60 -11.32
CA MET A 38 2.37 6.99 -12.05
C MET A 38 1.86 6.30 -13.33
N GLY A 39 0.74 5.57 -13.24
CA GLY A 39 0.06 4.99 -14.40
C GLY A 39 -0.37 6.05 -15.41
N GLN A 40 -0.97 7.14 -14.95
CA GLN A 40 -1.35 8.28 -15.80
C GLN A 40 -0.13 8.89 -16.52
N LEU A 41 0.98 9.12 -15.80
CA LEU A 41 2.21 9.63 -16.39
C LEU A 41 2.81 8.66 -17.40
N TYR A 42 2.79 7.35 -17.11
CA TYR A 42 3.27 6.32 -18.02
C TYR A 42 2.45 6.31 -19.32
N MET A 43 1.12 6.27 -19.22
CA MET A 43 0.22 6.31 -20.38
C MET A 43 0.45 7.56 -21.21
N PHE A 44 0.56 8.73 -20.58
CA PHE A 44 0.84 9.98 -21.28
C PHE A 44 2.17 9.92 -22.05
N ALA A 45 3.23 9.39 -21.45
CA ALA A 45 4.53 9.25 -22.11
C ALA A 45 4.50 8.25 -23.28
N ASP A 46 3.75 7.16 -23.11
CA ASP A 46 3.57 6.12 -24.14
C ASP A 46 2.77 6.62 -25.34
N GLU A 47 1.64 7.30 -25.10
CA GLU A 47 0.81 7.94 -26.13
C GLU A 47 1.61 8.96 -26.97
N ASN A 48 2.53 9.68 -26.34
CA ASN A 48 3.41 10.64 -27.00
C ASN A 48 4.71 10.03 -27.56
N LYS A 49 4.86 8.70 -27.50
CA LYS A 49 6.03 7.95 -28.01
C LYS A 49 7.36 8.40 -27.39
N VAL A 50 7.34 8.84 -26.15
CA VAL A 50 8.55 9.25 -25.40
C VAL A 50 9.18 8.00 -24.78
N THR A 51 9.73 7.11 -25.61
CA THR A 51 10.19 5.76 -25.20
C THR A 51 11.28 5.79 -24.13
N SER A 52 12.15 6.80 -24.13
CA SER A 52 13.17 6.96 -23.09
C SER A 52 12.57 7.28 -21.72
N MET A 53 11.40 7.93 -21.68
CA MET A 53 10.69 8.23 -20.45
C MET A 53 9.94 6.99 -19.94
N THR A 54 9.20 6.28 -20.80
CA THR A 54 8.48 5.05 -20.40
C THR A 54 9.44 4.01 -19.81
N GLY A 55 10.60 3.78 -20.45
CA GLY A 55 11.63 2.87 -19.90
C GLY A 55 12.21 3.32 -18.55
N ARG A 56 12.25 4.62 -18.25
CA ARG A 56 12.64 5.13 -16.92
C ARG A 56 11.51 5.02 -15.89
N LEU A 57 10.26 4.97 -16.35
CA LEU A 57 9.07 4.86 -15.51
C LEU A 57 8.69 3.41 -15.17
N ASP A 58 9.16 2.41 -15.93
CA ASP A 58 8.87 0.99 -15.68
C ASP A 58 9.10 0.56 -14.23
N LYS A 59 10.30 0.83 -13.68
CA LYS A 59 10.63 0.46 -12.30
C LYS A 59 9.83 1.29 -11.27
N PRO A 60 9.74 2.63 -11.36
CA PRO A 60 8.86 3.41 -10.51
C PRO A 60 7.39 2.95 -10.50
N MET A 61 6.83 2.64 -11.68
CA MET A 61 5.46 2.15 -11.82
C MET A 61 5.26 0.81 -11.10
N ARG A 62 6.17 -0.14 -11.35
CA ARG A 62 6.15 -1.44 -10.66
C ARG A 62 6.26 -1.29 -9.15
N ASN A 63 7.22 -0.48 -8.68
CA ASN A 63 7.40 -0.22 -7.26
C ASN A 63 6.16 0.44 -6.63
N ALA A 64 5.50 1.36 -7.34
CA ALA A 64 4.28 2.01 -6.84
C ALA A 64 3.15 0.99 -6.65
N SER A 65 2.93 0.10 -7.62
CA SER A 65 1.94 -0.98 -7.52
C SER A 65 2.29 -2.01 -6.44
N GLU A 66 3.56 -2.42 -6.33
CA GLU A 66 4.00 -3.37 -5.29
C GLU A 66 3.82 -2.80 -3.88
N ASN A 67 4.13 -1.52 -3.69
CA ASN A 67 3.94 -0.85 -2.41
C ASN A 67 2.45 -0.70 -2.07
N GLU A 68 1.60 -0.31 -3.03
CA GLU A 68 0.15 -0.25 -2.84
C GLU A 68 -0.38 -1.61 -2.35
N GLN A 69 -0.06 -2.69 -3.07
CA GLN A 69 -0.50 -4.03 -2.72
C GLN A 69 -0.01 -4.46 -1.34
N THR A 70 1.24 -4.12 -1.00
CA THR A 70 1.82 -4.44 0.31
C THR A 70 1.05 -3.76 1.43
N PHE A 71 0.77 -2.45 1.32
CA PHE A 71 0.04 -1.72 2.36
C PHE A 71 -1.44 -2.10 2.43
N ALA A 72 -2.07 -2.43 1.30
CA ALA A 72 -3.42 -2.97 1.27
C ALA A 72 -3.50 -4.32 2.03
N ALA A 73 -2.52 -5.20 1.85
CA ALA A 73 -2.46 -6.49 2.57
C ALA A 73 -2.26 -6.30 4.08
N ILE A 74 -1.32 -5.43 4.49
CA ILE A 74 -1.09 -5.11 5.90
C ILE A 74 -2.35 -4.54 6.54
N LEU A 75 -3.04 -3.62 5.84
CA LEU A 75 -4.27 -3.00 6.32
C LEU A 75 -5.37 -4.05 6.55
N GLU A 76 -5.53 -5.00 5.64
CA GLU A 76 -6.53 -6.05 5.75
C GLU A 76 -6.21 -7.00 6.92
N GLU A 77 -4.94 -7.38 7.11
CA GLU A 77 -4.52 -8.18 8.26
C GLU A 77 -4.82 -7.48 9.58
N LEU A 78 -4.51 -6.19 9.70
CA LEU A 78 -4.81 -5.41 10.91
C LEU A 78 -6.33 -5.32 11.17
N ARG A 79 -7.15 -5.20 10.12
CA ARG A 79 -8.62 -5.17 10.24
C ARG A 79 -9.15 -6.52 10.73
N MET A 80 -8.62 -7.63 10.21
CA MET A 80 -8.99 -8.96 10.69
C MET A 80 -8.67 -9.13 12.17
N ILE A 81 -7.49 -8.69 12.62
CA ILE A 81 -7.09 -8.75 14.04
C ILE A 81 -8.01 -7.89 14.92
N ALA A 82 -8.34 -6.67 14.48
CA ALA A 82 -9.25 -5.80 15.21
C ALA A 82 -10.66 -6.40 15.32
N ASN A 83 -11.15 -7.01 14.25
CA ASN A 83 -12.46 -7.67 14.24
C ASN A 83 -12.52 -8.91 15.14
N GLN A 84 -11.40 -9.62 15.33
CA GLN A 84 -11.32 -10.78 16.24
C GLN A 84 -11.32 -10.39 17.73
N ARG A 85 -11.08 -9.12 18.06
CA ARG A 85 -11.02 -8.61 19.44
C ARG A 85 -12.34 -8.04 19.95
N HIS A 86 -13.31 -7.85 19.06
CA HIS A 86 -14.67 -7.39 19.37
C HIS A 86 -15.60 -8.58 19.63
#